data_AF-A0AA37MAS8-F1
#
_entry.id   AF-A0AA37MAS8-F1
#
_cell.length_a   1.000
_cell.length_b   1.000
_cell.length_c   1.000
_cell.angle_alpha   90.00
_cell.angle_beta   90.00
_cell.angle_gamma   90.00
#
_symmetry.space_group_name_H-M   'P 1'
#
loop_
_entity.id
_entity.type
_entity.pdbx_description
1 polymer ?
#
loop_
_entity_poly.entity_id
_entity_poly.type
_entity_poly.pdbx_seq_one_letter_code
_entity_poly.pdbx_strand_id
1 'polypeptide(L)'
;MRQAAATDARISLAGDPAYAGLKARIIARTGHHYYADKDDLLSDRLRRRFRALGVADAAAYAALLERAPEEWTALEAEITIGETFFFRYAEQFAALRETILPDLLAARAAERNVRIWSAGCSTGAEPYSLAILVHELLGPALPDWQVTILGTDISAAALATARAAEYGRWALRTSPPEERMRYFRAVPPQPGAAREGGYALREAYRRLVRFERRNLLELIEGRAPPHLDGFDLILCRNVLIYFDAETVAALMRAFGARLRDRGWLLIGHAEPNPAFSGWLDAVSLPGTVAYRRPGETRPETVPPEPWQPPILPDLPLARAEPIPGSIPDVLPDAVPARHPPEDMEPDAREPVPPPDDSPVDAVAPEIGADPEAGMDPNTDPEAVLAEIRARADAGESGAAWRALRAALAARPTDPRLRFYEGLIAASLGREAEAERAFRAALYLDPGFVMAHHHLGLLLAGLGRADAARRALDNALRLSQALPPETVLREGDGATAAEIAAGAQAARDGIGR
;
A
#
# COMPACT_ATOMS: atom_id res chain seq x y z
N MET A 1 40.53 -5.97 33.25
CA MET A 1 40.92 -5.68 31.84
C MET A 1 39.72 -5.80 30.89
N ARG A 2 38.66 -5.02 31.14
CA ARG A 2 37.49 -4.90 30.26
C ARG A 2 37.15 -3.41 30.16
N GLN A 3 37.66 -2.74 29.14
CA GLN A 3 37.07 -1.52 28.57
C GLN A 3 37.91 -1.05 27.38
N ALA A 4 37.44 -1.37 26.19
CA ALA A 4 37.69 -0.66 24.95
C ALA A 4 36.65 -1.12 23.91
N ALA A 5 35.36 -0.97 24.27
CA ALA A 5 34.31 -0.95 23.26
C ALA A 5 34.25 0.50 22.79
N ALA A 6 34.79 0.75 21.60
CA ALA A 6 34.88 2.05 20.99
C ALA A 6 33.49 2.69 20.87
N THR A 7 33.40 3.90 21.38
CA THR A 7 32.31 4.85 21.19
C THR A 7 32.14 5.10 19.69
N ASP A 8 31.11 4.50 19.09
CA ASP A 8 30.71 4.75 17.69
C ASP A 8 30.01 6.12 17.63
N ALA A 9 30.84 7.18 17.71
CA ALA A 9 30.41 8.54 17.49
C ALA A 9 29.99 8.68 16.03
N ARG A 10 28.72 9.00 15.81
CA ARG A 10 28.09 9.25 14.50
C ARG A 10 28.82 10.36 13.73
N ILE A 11 29.90 10.04 13.00
CA ILE A 11 30.48 10.96 12.02
C ILE A 11 29.52 11.00 10.83
N SER A 12 28.82 12.13 10.64
CA SER A 12 27.99 12.38 9.44
C SER A 12 28.78 12.04 8.17
N LEU A 13 28.18 11.29 7.23
CA LEU A 13 28.78 11.02 5.91
C LEU A 13 29.06 12.31 5.13
N ALA A 14 28.39 13.41 5.52
CA ALA A 14 28.66 14.75 5.01
C ALA A 14 30.09 15.25 5.31
N GLY A 15 30.79 14.67 6.30
CA GLY A 15 32.19 14.98 6.60
C GLY A 15 33.22 14.16 5.81
N ASP A 16 32.78 13.18 5.02
CA ASP A 16 33.65 12.35 4.19
C ASP A 16 33.95 13.05 2.86
N PRO A 17 35.22 13.36 2.53
CA PRO A 17 35.57 14.08 1.31
C PRO A 17 35.20 13.32 0.03
N ALA A 18 35.07 11.99 0.08
CA ALA A 18 34.70 11.17 -1.06
C ALA A 18 33.17 11.05 -1.26
N TYR A 19 32.36 11.48 -0.28
CA TYR A 19 30.90 11.36 -0.34
C TYR A 19 30.31 12.11 -1.54
N ALA A 20 30.76 13.34 -1.80
CA ALA A 20 30.25 14.15 -2.91
C ALA A 20 30.46 13.46 -4.28
N GLY A 21 31.63 12.84 -4.49
CA GLY A 21 31.94 12.09 -5.71
C GLY A 21 31.10 10.81 -5.84
N LEU A 22 30.93 10.07 -4.74
CA LEU A 22 30.08 8.88 -4.70
C LEU A 22 28.61 9.24 -5.00
N LYS A 23 28.09 10.31 -4.35
CA LYS A 23 26.74 10.84 -4.58
C LYS A 23 26.54 11.21 -6.04
N ALA A 24 27.46 11.98 -6.64
CA ALA A 24 27.39 12.36 -8.04
C ALA A 24 27.33 11.14 -8.98
N ARG A 25 28.10 10.09 -8.68
CA ARG A 25 28.09 8.84 -9.46
C ARG A 25 26.78 8.06 -9.30
N ILE A 26 26.18 8.05 -8.11
CA ILE A 26 24.86 7.43 -7.87
C ILE A 26 23.77 8.18 -8.63
N ILE A 27 23.76 9.52 -8.56
CA ILE A 27 22.82 10.38 -9.30
C ILE A 27 22.99 10.12 -10.80
N ALA A 28 24.22 10.16 -11.33
CA ALA A 28 24.47 9.93 -12.75
C ALA A 28 24.00 8.55 -13.23
N ARG A 29 24.10 7.52 -12.39
CA ARG A 29 23.68 6.16 -12.78
C ARG A 29 22.16 5.97 -12.66
N THR A 30 21.54 6.52 -11.63
CA THR A 30 20.15 6.16 -11.25
C THR A 30 19.14 7.27 -11.51
N GLY A 31 19.63 8.51 -11.66
CA GLY A 31 18.84 9.72 -11.80
C GLY A 31 18.19 10.18 -10.50
N HIS A 32 18.22 9.39 -9.42
CA HIS A 32 17.69 9.82 -8.12
C HIS A 32 18.51 11.01 -7.60
N HIS A 33 17.90 12.18 -7.67
CA HIS A 33 18.41 13.42 -7.15
C HIS A 33 18.09 13.54 -5.65
N TYR A 34 19.13 13.87 -4.87
CA TYR A 34 19.04 14.08 -3.44
C TYR A 34 19.42 15.53 -3.15
N TYR A 35 18.40 16.36 -2.91
CA TYR A 35 18.57 17.73 -2.46
C TYR A 35 19.31 17.78 -1.11
N ALA A 36 19.93 18.91 -0.77
CA ALA A 36 20.81 19.03 0.40
C ALA A 36 20.10 18.74 1.74
N ASP A 37 18.78 18.95 1.80
CA ASP A 37 17.89 18.62 2.93
C ASP A 37 17.57 17.11 3.04
N LYS A 38 17.88 16.31 2.02
CA LYS A 38 17.69 14.85 1.96
C LYS A 38 18.99 14.05 1.91
N ASP A 39 20.13 14.71 2.10
CA ASP A 39 21.45 14.05 2.10
C ASP A 39 21.59 13.03 3.25
N ASP A 40 20.90 13.26 4.35
CA ASP A 40 20.88 12.34 5.49
C ASP A 40 20.22 11.00 5.13
N LEU A 41 19.19 11.00 4.27
CA LEU A 41 18.51 9.78 3.84
C LEU A 41 19.40 8.91 2.95
N LEU A 42 20.10 9.52 1.99
CA LEU A 42 21.07 8.79 1.15
C LEU A 42 22.24 8.29 2.01
N SER A 43 22.74 9.13 2.93
CA SER A 43 23.80 8.77 3.87
C SER A 43 23.43 7.55 4.72
N ASP A 44 22.22 7.51 5.29
CA ASP A 44 21.76 6.38 6.11
C ASP A 44 21.60 5.09 5.30
N ARG A 45 21.12 5.18 4.06
CA ARG A 45 21.03 4.05 3.13
C ARG A 45 22.43 3.51 2.79
N LEU A 46 23.38 4.39 2.48
CA LEU A 46 24.76 4.00 2.23
C LEU A 46 25.42 3.37 3.46
N ARG A 47 25.21 3.89 4.67
CA ARG A 47 25.72 3.27 5.90
C ARG A 47 25.22 1.85 6.14
N ARG A 48 23.99 1.54 5.73
CA ARG A 48 23.49 0.16 5.81
C ARG A 48 24.27 -0.76 4.87
N ARG A 49 24.58 -0.29 3.65
CA ARG A 49 25.46 -1.02 2.72
C ARG A 49 26.89 -1.15 3.27
N PHE A 50 27.46 -0.08 3.82
CA PHE A 50 28.81 -0.09 4.40
C PHE A 50 28.93 -1.13 5.51
N ARG A 51 27.96 -1.14 6.44
CA ARG A 51 27.91 -2.13 7.52
C ARG A 51 27.73 -3.56 7.02
N ALA A 52 26.86 -3.77 6.03
CA ALA A 52 26.61 -5.10 5.46
C ALA A 52 27.87 -5.69 4.80
N LEU A 53 28.76 -4.84 4.27
CA LEU A 53 29.96 -5.25 3.54
C LEU A 53 31.26 -5.06 4.33
N GLY A 54 31.18 -4.50 5.55
CA GLY A 54 32.35 -4.16 6.35
C GLY A 54 33.25 -3.08 5.73
N VAL A 55 32.67 -2.16 4.96
CA VAL A 55 33.39 -1.06 4.31
C VAL A 55 33.45 0.16 5.23
N ALA A 56 34.62 0.80 5.32
CA ALA A 56 34.87 1.86 6.29
C ALA A 56 34.34 3.24 5.89
N ASP A 57 34.43 3.60 4.61
CA ASP A 57 34.17 4.96 4.12
C ASP A 57 33.66 5.01 2.67
N ALA A 58 33.29 6.20 2.19
CA ALA A 58 32.75 6.41 0.86
C ALA A 58 33.77 6.12 -0.25
N ALA A 59 35.06 6.36 -0.02
CA ALA A 59 36.12 6.09 -0.98
C ALA A 59 36.28 4.57 -1.21
N ALA A 60 36.35 3.80 -0.14
CA ALA A 60 36.43 2.35 -0.17
C ALA A 60 35.19 1.73 -0.82
N TYR A 61 34.01 2.30 -0.57
CA TYR A 61 32.77 1.83 -1.20
C TYR A 61 32.70 2.20 -2.69
N ALA A 62 33.12 3.41 -3.08
CA ALA A 62 33.20 3.80 -4.49
C ALA A 62 34.14 2.88 -5.29
N ALA A 63 35.28 2.50 -4.71
CA ALA A 63 36.22 1.55 -5.30
C ALA A 63 35.65 0.12 -5.33
N LEU A 64 34.80 -0.26 -4.36
CA LEU A 64 34.08 -1.53 -4.39
C LEU A 64 33.08 -1.59 -5.55
N LEU A 65 32.32 -0.51 -5.78
CA LEU A 65 31.35 -0.40 -6.87
C LEU A 65 31.99 -0.49 -8.28
N GLU A 66 33.30 -0.29 -8.40
CA GLU A 66 34.05 -0.49 -9.65
C GLU A 66 34.44 -1.95 -9.87
N ARG A 67 34.88 -2.64 -8.82
CA ARG A 67 35.37 -4.03 -8.90
C ARG A 67 34.27 -5.07 -8.82
N ALA A 68 33.12 -4.72 -8.23
CA ALA A 68 31.99 -5.62 -7.97
C ALA A 68 30.69 -5.01 -8.52
N PRO A 69 30.42 -5.14 -9.84
CA PRO A 69 29.22 -4.58 -10.46
C PRO A 69 27.89 -5.07 -9.86
N GLU A 70 27.87 -6.25 -9.26
CA GLU A 70 26.72 -6.82 -8.55
C GLU A 70 26.27 -5.97 -7.36
N GLU A 71 27.19 -5.25 -6.70
CA GLU A 71 26.86 -4.37 -5.58
C GLU A 71 25.96 -3.21 -5.99
N TRP A 72 26.01 -2.78 -7.26
CA TRP A 72 25.05 -1.81 -7.78
C TRP A 72 23.61 -2.29 -7.67
N THR A 73 23.36 -3.59 -7.87
CA THR A 73 22.00 -4.12 -7.76
C THR A 73 21.49 -4.05 -6.31
N ALA A 74 22.37 -4.31 -5.34
CA ALA A 74 22.02 -4.23 -3.92
C ALA A 74 21.87 -2.78 -3.45
N LEU A 75 22.73 -1.87 -3.92
CA LEU A 75 22.61 -0.44 -3.67
C LEU A 75 21.33 0.13 -4.27
N GLU A 76 21.03 -0.19 -5.54
CA GLU A 76 19.79 0.23 -6.21
C GLU A 76 18.58 -0.21 -5.39
N ALA A 77 18.53 -1.48 -4.96
CA ALA A 77 17.44 -1.98 -4.10
C ALA A 77 17.31 -1.22 -2.77
N GLU A 78 18.42 -0.84 -2.14
CA GLU A 78 18.44 -0.07 -0.89
C GLU A 78 17.98 1.38 -1.08
N ILE A 79 18.32 1.99 -2.21
CA ILE A 79 17.98 3.39 -2.50
C ILE A 79 16.63 3.57 -3.20
N THR A 80 16.02 2.48 -3.68
CA THR A 80 14.69 2.50 -4.31
C THR A 80 13.63 1.80 -3.47
N ILE A 81 13.84 1.64 -2.16
CA ILE A 81 12.80 1.07 -1.28
C ILE A 81 11.60 2.01 -1.32
N GLY A 82 10.63 1.66 -2.17
CA GLY A 82 9.38 2.38 -2.38
C GLY A 82 8.24 1.50 -1.95
N GLU A 83 7.48 1.97 -0.97
CA GLU A 83 6.25 1.32 -0.57
C GLU A 83 5.24 1.36 -1.72
N THR A 84 4.65 0.22 -2.06
CA THR A 84 3.54 0.13 -3.02
C THR A 84 2.50 -0.87 -2.53
N PHE A 85 1.24 -0.60 -2.83
CA PHE A 85 0.10 -1.39 -2.43
C PHE A 85 -0.99 -1.32 -3.49
N PHE A 86 -1.88 -2.31 -3.49
CA PHE A 86 -2.90 -2.45 -4.52
C PHE A 86 -3.90 -1.28 -4.44
N PHE A 87 -4.34 -0.80 -5.61
CA PHE A 87 -5.32 0.29 -5.72
C PHE A 87 -4.92 1.55 -4.92
N ARG A 88 -3.61 1.86 -4.90
CA ARG A 88 -3.06 3.04 -4.23
C ARG A 88 -3.63 4.34 -4.83
N TYR A 89 -4.13 5.23 -3.98
CA TYR A 89 -4.90 6.44 -4.31
C TYR A 89 -6.22 6.14 -5.03
N ALA A 90 -7.32 6.16 -4.27
CA ALA A 90 -8.64 5.70 -4.70
C ALA A 90 -9.16 6.49 -5.91
N GLU A 91 -8.95 7.81 -5.94
CA GLU A 91 -9.42 8.73 -6.97
C GLU A 91 -8.77 8.43 -8.33
N GLN A 92 -7.48 8.13 -8.35
CA GLN A 92 -6.77 7.77 -9.59
C GLN A 92 -7.23 6.42 -10.12
N PHE A 93 -7.50 5.45 -9.25
CA PHE A 93 -8.04 4.17 -9.68
C PHE A 93 -9.52 4.25 -10.08
N ALA A 94 -10.30 5.16 -9.48
CA ALA A 94 -11.65 5.49 -9.95
C ALA A 94 -11.59 6.09 -11.36
N ALA A 95 -10.71 7.08 -11.59
CA ALA A 95 -10.49 7.66 -12.93
C ALA A 95 -10.06 6.61 -13.97
N LEU A 96 -9.18 5.67 -13.58
CA LEU A 96 -8.78 4.54 -14.43
C LEU A 96 -9.97 3.64 -14.78
N ARG A 97 -10.75 3.24 -13.76
CA ARG A 97 -11.89 2.32 -13.90
C ARG A 97 -13.05 2.92 -14.68
N GLU A 98 -13.40 4.17 -14.40
CA GLU A 98 -14.65 4.79 -14.84
C GLU A 98 -14.49 5.61 -16.13
N THR A 99 -13.28 6.05 -16.45
CA THR A 99 -13.06 6.94 -17.61
C THR A 99 -11.94 6.46 -18.53
N ILE A 100 -10.71 6.34 -18.04
CA ILE A 100 -9.53 6.16 -18.88
C ILE A 100 -9.53 4.80 -19.58
N LEU A 101 -9.69 3.70 -18.84
CA LEU A 101 -9.70 2.36 -19.43
C LEU A 101 -10.93 2.13 -20.34
N PRO A 102 -12.16 2.55 -19.97
CA PRO A 102 -13.30 2.48 -20.89
C PRO A 102 -13.09 3.25 -22.20
N ASP A 103 -12.63 4.51 -22.16
CA ASP A 103 -12.35 5.33 -23.35
C ASP A 103 -11.30 4.66 -24.24
N LEU A 104 -10.24 4.14 -23.62
CA LEU A 104 -9.15 3.47 -24.32
C LEU A 104 -9.61 2.18 -24.99
N LEU A 105 -10.36 1.33 -24.29
CA LEU A 105 -10.89 0.08 -24.84
C LEU A 105 -11.86 0.38 -25.99
N ALA A 106 -12.74 1.37 -25.85
CA ALA A 106 -13.60 1.79 -26.97
C ALA A 106 -12.78 2.26 -28.18
N ALA A 107 -11.76 3.09 -27.96
CA ALA A 107 -10.88 3.60 -29.01
C ALA A 107 -10.03 2.51 -29.70
N ARG A 108 -9.91 1.32 -29.12
CA ARG A 108 -9.15 0.18 -29.64
C ARG A 108 -10.02 -1.02 -30.00
N ALA A 109 -11.35 -0.91 -29.95
CA ALA A 109 -12.27 -2.02 -30.16
C ALA A 109 -12.12 -2.70 -31.54
N ALA A 110 -11.75 -1.94 -32.58
CA ALA A 110 -11.51 -2.48 -33.91
C ALA A 110 -10.22 -3.32 -34.00
N GLU A 111 -9.16 -2.90 -33.31
CA GLU A 111 -7.86 -3.60 -33.27
C GLU A 111 -7.84 -4.73 -32.22
N ARG A 112 -8.68 -4.61 -31.18
CA ARG A 112 -8.71 -5.44 -29.98
C ARG A 112 -7.33 -5.62 -29.35
N ASN A 113 -6.52 -4.56 -29.38
CA ASN A 113 -5.15 -4.54 -28.87
C ASN A 113 -4.98 -3.33 -27.96
N VAL A 114 -4.51 -3.58 -26.74
CA VAL A 114 -4.21 -2.55 -25.75
C VAL A 114 -2.86 -2.80 -25.12
N ARG A 115 -2.03 -1.76 -25.09
CA ARG A 115 -0.70 -1.78 -24.48
C ARG A 115 -0.62 -0.75 -23.36
N ILE A 116 -0.35 -1.22 -22.15
CA ILE A 116 -0.26 -0.41 -20.94
C ILE A 116 1.14 -0.53 -20.36
N TRP A 117 1.71 0.57 -19.88
CA TRP A 117 3.01 0.61 -19.23
C TRP A 117 2.91 1.24 -17.84
N SER A 118 3.29 0.51 -16.80
CA SER A 118 3.56 1.03 -15.46
C SER A 118 5.07 1.22 -15.28
N ALA A 119 5.51 2.47 -15.31
CA ALA A 119 6.90 2.89 -15.25
C ALA A 119 7.30 3.24 -13.82
N GLY A 120 8.19 2.43 -13.23
CA GLY A 120 8.53 2.46 -11.80
C GLY A 120 7.55 1.66 -10.94
N CYS A 121 7.28 0.42 -11.35
CA CYS A 121 6.20 -0.40 -10.80
C CYS A 121 6.49 -1.03 -9.41
N SER A 122 7.70 -0.86 -8.88
CA SER A 122 8.15 -1.43 -7.59
C SER A 122 7.83 -2.92 -7.49
N THR A 123 7.14 -3.36 -6.43
CA THR A 123 6.79 -4.78 -6.19
C THR A 123 5.55 -5.25 -6.96
N GLY A 124 5.10 -4.50 -7.96
CA GLY A 124 4.11 -4.95 -8.95
C GLY A 124 2.65 -4.73 -8.60
N ALA A 125 2.34 -4.10 -7.46
CA ALA A 125 0.95 -3.85 -7.07
C ALA A 125 0.18 -3.02 -8.11
N GLU A 126 0.79 -1.96 -8.66
CA GLU A 126 0.17 -1.11 -9.69
C GLU A 126 -0.17 -1.86 -10.99
N PRO A 127 0.77 -2.54 -11.67
CA PRO A 127 0.44 -3.25 -12.91
C PRO A 127 -0.55 -4.39 -12.69
N TYR A 128 -0.56 -5.03 -11.52
CA TYR A 128 -1.58 -6.03 -11.22
C TYR A 128 -2.95 -5.42 -10.91
N SER A 129 -3.03 -4.26 -10.26
CA SER A 129 -4.31 -3.54 -10.15
C SER A 129 -4.86 -3.16 -11.52
N LEU A 130 -4.02 -2.73 -12.47
CA LEU A 130 -4.43 -2.51 -13.86
C LEU A 130 -4.91 -3.80 -14.53
N ALA A 131 -4.22 -4.92 -14.32
CA ALA A 131 -4.62 -6.22 -14.85
C ALA A 131 -5.99 -6.66 -14.34
N ILE A 132 -6.27 -6.42 -13.05
CA ILE A 132 -7.58 -6.67 -12.45
C ILE A 132 -8.65 -5.81 -13.13
N LEU A 133 -8.44 -4.49 -13.23
CA LEU A 133 -9.41 -3.59 -13.86
C LEU A 133 -9.69 -3.94 -15.32
N VAL A 134 -8.66 -4.19 -16.13
CA VAL A 134 -8.83 -4.58 -17.54
C VAL A 134 -9.58 -5.91 -17.65
N HIS A 135 -9.26 -6.87 -16.78
CA HIS A 135 -9.96 -8.14 -16.74
C HIS A 135 -11.44 -7.96 -16.38
N GLU A 136 -11.78 -7.10 -15.42
CA GLU A 136 -13.17 -6.82 -15.05
C GLU A 136 -13.94 -6.13 -16.17
N LEU A 137 -13.33 -5.13 -16.81
CA LEU A 137 -13.96 -4.35 -17.89
C LEU A 137 -14.20 -5.19 -19.16
N LEU A 138 -13.24 -6.04 -19.54
CA LEU A 138 -13.38 -6.89 -20.73
C LEU A 138 -14.23 -8.15 -20.46
N GLY A 139 -14.20 -8.67 -19.24
CA GLY A 139 -15.00 -9.83 -18.83
C GLY A 139 -14.89 -11.00 -19.81
N PRO A 140 -16.02 -11.54 -20.33
CA PRO A 140 -16.03 -12.63 -21.29
C PRO A 140 -15.33 -12.31 -22.63
N ALA A 141 -15.18 -11.03 -22.99
CA ALA A 141 -14.51 -10.62 -24.23
C ALA A 141 -12.98 -10.66 -24.13
N LEU A 142 -12.40 -10.76 -22.92
CA LEU A 142 -10.95 -10.74 -22.70
C LEU A 142 -10.16 -11.71 -23.62
N PRO A 143 -10.60 -12.94 -23.91
CA PRO A 143 -9.88 -13.85 -24.81
C PRO A 143 -9.74 -13.35 -26.25
N ASP A 144 -10.62 -12.44 -26.70
CA ASP A 144 -10.56 -11.84 -28.02
C ASP A 144 -9.64 -10.63 -28.10
N TRP A 145 -9.06 -10.21 -26.96
CA TRP A 145 -8.21 -9.03 -26.85
C TRP A 145 -6.75 -9.42 -26.63
N GLN A 146 -5.86 -8.75 -27.37
CA GLN A 146 -4.43 -8.75 -27.08
C GLN A 146 -4.13 -7.66 -26.04
N VAL A 147 -4.11 -8.05 -24.77
CA VAL A 147 -3.76 -7.15 -23.66
C VAL A 147 -2.30 -7.35 -23.28
N THR A 148 -1.52 -6.27 -23.29
CA THR A 148 -0.13 -6.26 -22.78
C THR A 148 0.01 -5.22 -21.68
N ILE A 149 0.32 -5.64 -20.45
CA ILE A 149 0.68 -4.73 -19.36
C ILE A 149 2.16 -4.94 -19.04
N LEU A 150 2.97 -3.91 -19.24
CA LEU A 150 4.39 -3.92 -18.94
C LEU A 150 4.63 -3.16 -17.62
N GLY A 151 5.18 -3.83 -16.61
CA GLY A 151 5.75 -3.20 -15.43
C GLY A 151 7.26 -3.08 -15.57
N THR A 152 7.81 -1.88 -15.41
CA THR A 152 9.28 -1.69 -15.41
C THR A 152 9.75 -1.08 -14.11
N ASP A 153 10.92 -1.50 -13.62
CA ASP A 153 11.56 -0.89 -12.46
C ASP A 153 13.09 -1.02 -12.54
N ILE A 154 13.82 -0.15 -11.85
CA ILE A 154 15.28 -0.23 -11.75
C ILE A 154 15.70 -1.36 -10.79
N SER A 155 14.88 -1.63 -9.76
CA SER A 155 15.17 -2.59 -8.70
C SER A 155 14.88 -4.02 -9.11
N ALA A 156 15.94 -4.80 -9.32
CA ALA A 156 15.82 -6.22 -9.59
C ALA A 156 15.13 -6.99 -8.44
N ALA A 157 15.36 -6.57 -7.19
CA ALA A 157 14.74 -7.17 -6.01
C ALA A 157 13.23 -6.91 -5.97
N ALA A 158 12.79 -5.69 -6.25
CA ALA A 158 11.36 -5.37 -6.31
C ALA A 158 10.66 -6.15 -7.43
N LEU A 159 11.29 -6.25 -8.61
CA LEU A 159 10.76 -7.03 -9.73
C LEU A 159 10.73 -8.55 -9.44
N ALA A 160 11.62 -9.08 -8.61
CA ALA A 160 11.55 -10.47 -8.18
C ALA A 160 10.28 -10.72 -7.34
N THR A 161 9.99 -9.82 -6.38
CA THR A 161 8.73 -9.83 -5.62
C THR A 161 7.51 -9.69 -6.52
N ALA A 162 7.56 -8.77 -7.49
CA ALA A 162 6.49 -8.56 -8.47
C ALA A 162 6.20 -9.82 -9.28
N ARG A 163 7.25 -10.51 -9.76
CA ARG A 163 7.11 -11.76 -10.51
C ARG A 163 6.58 -12.90 -9.64
N ALA A 164 6.98 -12.97 -8.36
CA ALA A 164 6.45 -13.95 -7.42
C ALA A 164 4.93 -13.76 -7.21
N ALA A 165 4.47 -12.51 -7.22
CA ALA A 165 3.06 -12.14 -7.04
C ALA A 165 2.45 -12.64 -5.72
N GLU A 166 3.30 -12.75 -4.69
CA GLU A 166 2.95 -13.13 -3.34
C GLU A 166 3.08 -11.92 -2.41
N TYR A 167 1.99 -11.60 -1.73
CA TYR A 167 1.83 -10.36 -0.99
C TYR A 167 1.37 -10.63 0.43
N GLY A 168 1.90 -9.86 1.37
CA GLY A 168 1.37 -9.82 2.75
C GLY A 168 0.13 -8.94 2.83
N ARG A 169 -0.57 -9.01 3.98
CA ARG A 169 -1.74 -8.16 4.26
C ARG A 169 -1.50 -6.67 4.02
N TRP A 170 -0.30 -6.20 4.33
CA TRP A 170 0.08 -4.79 4.18
C TRP A 170 -0.06 -4.25 2.75
N ALA A 171 0.32 -5.05 1.75
CA ALA A 171 0.21 -4.68 0.35
C ALA A 171 -1.25 -4.66 -0.14
N LEU A 172 -2.17 -5.28 0.61
CA LEU A 172 -3.59 -5.40 0.30
C LEU A 172 -4.47 -4.61 1.30
N ARG A 173 -3.89 -3.69 2.08
CA ARG A 173 -4.59 -2.99 3.17
C ARG A 173 -5.80 -2.17 2.72
N THR A 174 -5.80 -1.72 1.48
CA THR A 174 -6.88 -0.96 0.83
C THR A 174 -7.87 -1.85 0.09
N SER A 175 -7.60 -3.15 -0.01
CA SER A 175 -8.51 -4.09 -0.67
C SER A 175 -9.46 -4.71 0.36
N PRO A 176 -10.78 -4.56 0.21
CA PRO A 176 -11.75 -5.25 1.05
C PRO A 176 -11.52 -6.78 1.07
N PRO A 177 -11.87 -7.50 2.14
CA PRO A 177 -11.68 -8.95 2.24
C PRO A 177 -12.26 -9.74 1.05
N GLU A 178 -13.41 -9.30 0.53
CA GLU A 178 -14.08 -9.94 -0.60
C GLU A 178 -13.29 -9.79 -1.90
N GLU A 179 -12.81 -8.58 -2.21
CA GLU A 179 -11.92 -8.32 -3.34
C GLU A 179 -10.60 -9.09 -3.21
N ARG A 180 -10.03 -9.14 -2.00
CA ARG A 180 -8.86 -9.97 -1.72
C ARG A 180 -9.11 -11.43 -2.05
N MET A 181 -10.25 -12.00 -1.63
CA MET A 181 -10.57 -13.39 -1.90
C MET A 181 -10.94 -13.66 -3.37
N ARG A 182 -11.45 -12.65 -4.07
CA ARG A 182 -11.76 -12.70 -5.50
C ARG A 182 -10.49 -12.73 -6.35
N TYR A 183 -9.52 -11.87 -6.06
CA TYR A 183 -8.32 -11.70 -6.91
C TYR A 183 -7.14 -12.56 -6.47
N PHE A 184 -7.09 -12.94 -5.19
CA PHE A 184 -5.98 -13.68 -4.61
C PHE A 184 -6.43 -15.06 -4.11
N ARG A 185 -5.45 -15.89 -3.76
CA ARG A 185 -5.62 -17.13 -3.01
C ARG A 185 -4.82 -16.99 -1.73
N ALA A 186 -5.39 -17.38 -0.60
CA ALA A 186 -4.65 -17.45 0.64
C ALA A 186 -3.53 -18.50 0.53
N VAL A 187 -2.34 -18.14 1.02
CA VAL A 187 -1.16 -19.01 1.09
C VAL A 187 -0.86 -19.25 2.56
N PRO A 188 -0.79 -20.50 3.03
CA PRO A 188 -0.49 -20.78 4.42
C PRO A 188 0.93 -20.31 4.81
N PRO A 189 1.21 -20.10 6.11
CA PRO A 189 2.55 -19.76 6.59
C PRO A 189 3.58 -20.82 6.14
N GLN A 190 4.73 -20.38 5.63
CA GLN A 190 5.82 -21.30 5.35
C GLN A 190 6.61 -21.64 6.64
N PRO A 191 7.01 -22.90 6.87
CA PRO A 191 7.85 -23.26 7.99
C PRO A 191 9.18 -22.49 7.96
N GLY A 192 9.50 -21.74 9.03
CA GLY A 192 10.74 -20.97 9.14
C GLY A 192 10.66 -19.51 8.70
N ALA A 193 9.51 -19.04 8.18
CA ALA A 193 9.26 -17.61 7.95
C ALA A 193 8.41 -17.04 9.10
N ALA A 194 8.81 -15.89 9.64
CA ALA A 194 8.13 -15.22 10.77
C ALA A 194 6.78 -14.56 10.41
N ARG A 195 6.07 -15.04 9.37
CA ARG A 195 4.85 -14.39 8.86
C ARG A 195 3.65 -15.33 8.92
N GLU A 196 2.56 -14.82 9.45
CA GLU A 196 1.21 -15.30 9.13
C GLU A 196 1.03 -15.36 7.62
N GLY A 197 0.19 -16.28 7.13
CA GLY A 197 0.04 -16.60 5.72
C GLY A 197 -0.06 -15.40 4.75
N GLY A 198 0.28 -15.63 3.49
CA GLY A 198 0.28 -14.63 2.43
C GLY A 198 -0.95 -14.71 1.52
N TYR A 199 -0.92 -13.89 0.47
CA TYR A 199 -1.89 -13.90 -0.62
C TYR A 199 -1.14 -13.99 -1.94
N ALA A 200 -1.41 -15.03 -2.72
CA ALA A 200 -0.90 -15.17 -4.07
C ALA A 200 -1.93 -14.66 -5.07
N LEU A 201 -1.52 -13.78 -5.98
CA LEU A 201 -2.41 -13.30 -7.05
C LEU A 201 -2.82 -14.48 -7.95
N ARG A 202 -4.10 -14.55 -8.30
CA ARG A 202 -4.59 -15.60 -9.21
C ARG A 202 -3.97 -15.46 -10.60
N GLU A 203 -3.67 -16.61 -11.21
CA GLU A 203 -2.97 -16.70 -12.49
C GLU A 203 -3.67 -15.95 -13.64
N ALA A 204 -5.01 -15.83 -13.58
CA ALA A 204 -5.81 -15.11 -14.57
C ALA A 204 -5.40 -13.63 -14.73
N TYR A 205 -4.97 -12.99 -13.63
CA TYR A 205 -4.48 -11.60 -13.64
C TYR A 205 -2.98 -11.57 -13.88
N ARG A 206 -2.23 -12.50 -13.28
CA ARG A 206 -0.78 -12.56 -13.35
C ARG A 206 -0.28 -12.64 -14.80
N ARG A 207 -0.91 -13.47 -15.63
CA ARG A 207 -0.53 -13.69 -17.03
C ARG A 207 -0.65 -12.46 -17.94
N LEU A 208 -1.40 -11.44 -17.53
CA LEU A 208 -1.58 -10.19 -18.29
C LEU A 208 -0.38 -9.25 -18.15
N VAL A 209 0.48 -9.48 -17.14
CA VAL A 209 1.57 -8.58 -16.78
C VAL A 209 2.93 -9.20 -17.10
N ARG A 210 3.81 -8.40 -17.67
CA ARG A 210 5.23 -8.72 -17.87
C ARG A 210 6.10 -7.72 -17.14
N PHE A 211 7.23 -8.18 -16.63
CA PHE A 211 8.16 -7.35 -15.86
C PHE A 211 9.55 -7.29 -16.50
N GLU A 212 10.05 -6.08 -16.71
CA GLU A 212 11.39 -5.82 -17.22
C GLU A 212 12.18 -4.89 -16.29
N ARG A 213 13.49 -5.15 -16.15
CA ARG A 213 14.38 -4.19 -15.47
C ARG A 213 14.70 -3.06 -16.44
N ARG A 214 14.39 -1.83 -16.06
CA ARG A 214 14.68 -0.62 -16.86
C ARG A 214 15.04 0.53 -15.95
N ASN A 215 16.01 1.32 -16.39
CA ASN A 215 16.23 2.65 -15.86
C ASN A 215 15.48 3.66 -16.75
N LEU A 216 14.65 4.53 -16.16
CA LEU A 216 13.92 5.56 -16.90
C LEU A 216 14.84 6.51 -17.66
N LEU A 217 16.07 6.74 -17.21
CA LEU A 217 17.04 7.56 -17.92
C LEU A 217 17.38 7.03 -19.33
N GLU A 218 17.23 5.71 -19.57
CA GLU A 218 17.40 5.13 -20.92
C GLU A 218 16.50 5.79 -21.96
N LEU A 219 15.35 6.33 -21.55
CA LEU A 219 14.37 7.01 -22.43
C LEU A 219 14.90 8.33 -22.98
N ILE A 220 15.68 9.07 -22.20
CA ILE A 220 16.19 10.40 -22.54
C ILE A 220 17.64 10.35 -23.05
N GLU A 221 18.35 9.26 -22.77
CA GLU A 221 19.69 8.99 -23.30
C GLU A 221 19.69 8.33 -24.69
N GLY A 222 18.50 8.08 -25.26
CA GLY A 222 18.38 7.43 -26.58
C GLY A 222 18.76 5.94 -26.58
N ARG A 223 18.79 5.30 -25.40
CA ARG A 223 19.13 3.88 -25.23
C ARG A 223 17.91 2.98 -25.04
N ALA A 224 16.71 3.57 -25.05
CA ALA A 224 15.47 2.84 -24.88
C ALA A 224 15.23 1.85 -26.04
N PRO A 225 14.85 0.60 -25.73
CA PRO A 225 14.52 -0.38 -26.76
C PRO A 225 13.28 0.02 -27.59
N PRO A 226 13.19 -0.41 -28.85
CA PRO A 226 12.05 -0.11 -29.72
C PRO A 226 10.69 -0.63 -29.21
N HIS A 227 10.66 -1.69 -28.40
CA HIS A 227 9.40 -2.22 -27.87
C HIS A 227 8.78 -1.34 -26.78
N LEU A 228 9.49 -0.32 -26.29
CA LEU A 228 8.94 0.70 -25.39
C LEU A 228 8.22 1.85 -26.13
N ASP A 229 7.86 1.68 -27.39
CA ASP A 229 7.06 2.63 -28.15
C ASP A 229 5.63 2.10 -28.36
N GLY A 230 4.67 3.01 -28.58
CA GLY A 230 3.31 2.67 -28.99
C GLY A 230 2.43 2.11 -27.87
N PHE A 231 2.38 2.79 -26.73
CA PHE A 231 1.49 2.49 -25.61
C PHE A 231 0.18 3.29 -25.67
N ASP A 232 -0.92 2.68 -25.24
CA ASP A 232 -2.22 3.33 -25.14
C ASP A 232 -2.38 4.02 -23.78
N LEU A 233 -1.71 3.51 -22.75
CA LEU A 233 -1.71 4.10 -21.41
C LEU A 233 -0.31 3.94 -20.78
N ILE A 234 0.23 5.04 -20.25
CA ILE A 234 1.46 5.05 -19.46
C ILE A 234 1.12 5.58 -18.05
N LEU A 235 1.55 4.87 -17.01
CA LEU A 235 1.54 5.34 -15.63
C LEU A 235 2.98 5.56 -15.19
N CYS A 236 3.26 6.68 -14.56
CA CYS A 236 4.53 6.93 -13.86
C CYS A 236 4.23 7.68 -12.56
N ARG A 237 3.95 6.92 -11.50
CA ARG A 237 3.38 7.42 -10.25
C ARG A 237 4.33 7.20 -9.08
N ASN A 238 4.59 8.26 -8.30
CA ASN A 238 5.49 8.27 -7.14
C ASN A 238 6.95 7.91 -7.49
N VAL A 239 7.38 8.31 -8.67
CA VAL A 239 8.71 8.04 -9.22
C VAL A 239 9.38 9.34 -9.66
N LEU A 240 8.62 10.31 -10.19
CA LEU A 240 9.21 11.54 -10.73
C LEU A 240 9.74 12.47 -9.62
N ILE A 241 9.21 12.34 -8.39
CA ILE A 241 9.66 13.01 -7.17
C ILE A 241 11.14 12.83 -6.84
N TYR A 242 11.77 11.81 -7.43
CA TYR A 242 13.19 11.55 -7.23
C TYR A 242 14.08 12.23 -8.26
N PHE A 243 13.56 12.84 -9.33
CA PHE A 243 14.39 13.49 -10.34
C PHE A 243 14.36 15.02 -10.20
N ASP A 244 15.38 15.68 -10.75
CA ASP A 244 15.34 17.14 -10.91
C ASP A 244 14.35 17.58 -12.00
N ALA A 245 14.01 18.87 -12.02
CA ALA A 245 12.98 19.41 -12.91
C ALA A 245 13.33 19.25 -14.41
N GLU A 246 14.61 19.30 -14.78
CA GLU A 246 15.05 19.14 -16.16
C GLU A 246 14.85 17.70 -16.64
N THR A 247 15.27 16.74 -15.81
CA THR A 247 15.09 15.31 -16.05
C THR A 247 13.61 14.95 -16.10
N VAL A 248 12.77 15.46 -15.19
CA VAL A 248 11.32 15.25 -15.23
C VAL A 248 10.74 15.77 -16.55
N ALA A 249 11.10 16.98 -16.98
CA ALA A 249 10.60 17.53 -18.24
C ALA A 249 11.03 16.70 -19.47
N ALA A 250 12.26 16.19 -19.47
CA ALA A 250 12.75 15.31 -20.53
C ALA A 250 12.02 13.96 -20.55
N LEU A 251 11.83 13.33 -19.39
CA LEU A 251 11.08 12.08 -19.23
C LEU A 251 9.62 12.23 -19.70
N MET A 252 8.95 13.32 -19.34
CA MET A 252 7.57 13.57 -19.77
C MET A 252 7.43 13.70 -21.29
N ARG A 253 8.37 14.37 -21.96
CA ARG A 253 8.42 14.39 -23.44
C ARG A 253 8.65 12.99 -24.00
N ALA A 254 9.55 12.24 -23.39
CA ALA A 254 9.87 10.88 -23.82
C ALA A 254 8.67 9.93 -23.64
N PHE A 255 7.85 10.09 -22.59
CA PHE A 255 6.59 9.37 -22.43
C PHE A 255 5.55 9.79 -23.48
N GLY A 256 5.35 11.10 -23.70
CA GLY A 256 4.41 11.60 -24.70
C GLY A 256 4.69 11.08 -26.11
N ALA A 257 5.96 11.02 -26.52
CA ALA A 257 6.37 10.47 -27.81
C ALA A 257 6.03 8.97 -27.97
N ARG A 258 5.91 8.24 -26.86
CA ARG A 258 5.64 6.80 -26.81
C ARG A 258 4.16 6.45 -26.73
N LEU A 259 3.30 7.43 -26.47
CA LEU A 259 1.85 7.22 -26.51
C LEU A 259 1.37 7.10 -27.95
N ARG A 260 0.45 6.17 -28.22
CA ARG A 260 -0.32 6.17 -29.47
C ARG A 260 -1.29 7.35 -29.48
N ASP A 261 -1.88 7.62 -30.64
CA ASP A 261 -2.91 8.64 -30.76
C ASP A 261 -4.05 8.38 -29.77
N ARG A 262 -4.50 9.46 -29.11
CA ARG A 262 -5.48 9.41 -28.02
C ARG A 262 -5.03 8.60 -26.80
N GLY A 263 -3.75 8.26 -26.69
CA GLY A 263 -3.20 7.58 -25.53
C GLY A 263 -3.17 8.46 -24.29
N TRP A 264 -3.16 7.83 -23.13
CA TRP A 264 -3.27 8.46 -21.83
C TRP A 264 -1.95 8.36 -21.03
N LEU A 265 -1.64 9.40 -20.27
CA LEU A 265 -0.54 9.44 -19.30
C LEU A 265 -1.09 9.85 -17.93
N LEU A 266 -0.80 9.05 -16.92
CA LEU A 266 -1.21 9.30 -15.55
C LEU A 266 0.03 9.37 -14.64
N ILE A 267 0.17 10.49 -13.92
CA ILE A 267 1.26 10.73 -12.96
C ILE A 267 0.73 10.74 -11.53
N GLY A 268 1.61 10.59 -10.53
CA GLY A 268 1.21 10.59 -9.12
C GLY A 268 0.76 11.98 -8.63
N HIS A 269 -0.04 12.02 -7.56
CA HIS A 269 -0.59 13.27 -7.00
C HIS A 269 0.47 14.27 -6.51
N ALA A 270 1.60 13.79 -6.01
CA ALA A 270 2.69 14.60 -5.49
C ALA A 270 3.74 14.95 -6.55
N GLU A 271 3.52 14.54 -7.80
CA GLU A 271 4.50 14.76 -8.86
C GLU A 271 4.50 16.22 -9.32
N PRO A 272 5.66 16.78 -9.68
CA PRO A 272 5.71 18.09 -10.30
C PRO A 272 4.78 18.13 -11.51
N ASN A 273 4.06 19.25 -11.69
CA ASN A 273 3.21 19.50 -12.86
C ASN A 273 4.00 20.38 -13.85
N PRO A 274 4.79 19.81 -14.79
CA PRO A 274 5.47 20.58 -15.82
C PRO A 274 4.50 21.41 -16.65
N ALA A 275 4.96 22.54 -17.19
CA ALA A 275 4.23 23.22 -18.25
C ALA A 275 4.21 22.32 -19.50
N PHE A 276 3.09 21.64 -19.76
CA PHE A 276 2.91 20.67 -20.85
C PHE A 276 2.46 21.25 -22.19
N SER A 277 2.41 22.59 -22.30
CA SER A 277 1.78 23.27 -23.44
C SER A 277 2.37 22.84 -24.78
N GLY A 278 1.56 22.14 -25.59
CA GLY A 278 1.83 21.84 -27.00
C GLY A 278 1.90 20.37 -27.41
N TRP A 279 1.94 19.39 -26.49
CA TRP A 279 2.06 17.96 -26.87
C TRP A 279 1.17 16.98 -26.08
N LEU A 280 0.60 17.40 -24.95
CA LEU A 280 -0.34 16.63 -24.14
C LEU A 280 -1.42 17.58 -23.62
N ASP A 281 -2.67 17.16 -23.73
CA ASP A 281 -3.81 17.88 -23.20
C ASP A 281 -4.07 17.42 -21.76
N ALA A 282 -4.11 18.36 -20.82
CA ALA A 282 -4.51 18.07 -19.45
C ALA A 282 -6.02 17.85 -19.39
N VAL A 283 -6.44 16.72 -18.84
CA VAL A 283 -7.83 16.33 -18.65
C VAL A 283 -8.10 16.26 -17.16
N SER A 284 -8.96 17.16 -16.68
CA SER A 284 -9.42 17.15 -15.30
C SER A 284 -10.45 16.03 -15.11
N LEU A 285 -10.20 15.14 -14.16
CA LEU A 285 -11.08 14.05 -13.77
C LEU A 285 -11.44 14.21 -12.28
N PRO A 286 -12.53 13.60 -11.80
CA PRO A 286 -12.86 13.64 -10.37
C PRO A 286 -11.67 13.19 -9.51
N GLY A 287 -11.18 14.08 -8.65
CA GLY A 287 -10.08 13.82 -7.72
C GLY A 287 -8.68 13.68 -8.34
N THR A 288 -8.51 13.84 -9.66
CA THR A 288 -7.16 13.74 -10.27
C THR A 288 -7.04 14.44 -11.62
N VAL A 289 -5.81 14.60 -12.11
CA VAL A 289 -5.54 15.10 -13.47
C VAL A 289 -4.79 14.02 -14.24
N ALA A 290 -5.28 13.72 -15.44
CA ALA A 290 -4.60 12.87 -16.40
C ALA A 290 -4.23 13.68 -17.65
N TYR A 291 -3.33 13.14 -18.47
CA TYR A 291 -2.87 13.79 -19.69
C TYR A 291 -3.20 12.90 -20.88
N ARG A 292 -3.55 13.51 -22.00
CA ARG A 292 -3.94 12.79 -23.21
C ARG A 292 -3.18 13.31 -24.42
N ARG A 293 -2.70 12.40 -25.27
CA ARG A 293 -2.07 12.76 -26.54
C ARG A 293 -3.17 13.27 -27.50
N PRO A 294 -3.02 14.47 -28.09
CA PRO A 294 -3.94 14.94 -29.12
C PRO A 294 -4.00 13.92 -30.26
N GLY A 295 -5.20 13.59 -30.75
CA GLY A 295 -5.32 12.72 -31.92
C GLY A 295 -4.96 13.48 -33.19
N GLU A 296 -4.30 12.83 -34.15
CA GLU A 296 -4.27 13.36 -35.52
C GLU A 296 -5.72 13.48 -36.03
N THR A 297 -6.10 14.65 -36.56
CA THR A 297 -7.40 14.84 -37.20
C THR A 297 -7.45 14.00 -38.48
N ARG A 298 -7.95 12.77 -38.37
CA ARG A 298 -8.34 11.96 -39.52
C ARG A 298 -9.81 12.29 -39.84
N PRO A 299 -10.19 12.45 -41.12
CA PRO A 299 -11.59 12.72 -41.49
C PRO A 299 -12.51 11.67 -40.86
N GLU A 300 -13.58 12.16 -40.25
CA GLU A 300 -14.62 11.40 -39.55
C GLU A 300 -15.08 10.20 -40.41
N THR A 301 -14.52 9.03 -40.15
CA THR A 301 -15.18 7.78 -40.49
C THR A 301 -16.27 7.59 -39.46
N VAL A 302 -17.51 7.41 -39.93
CA VAL A 302 -18.72 7.14 -39.14
C VAL A 302 -18.37 6.38 -37.86
N PRO A 303 -18.71 6.90 -36.67
CA PRO A 303 -18.35 6.25 -35.42
C PRO A 303 -18.85 4.81 -35.45
N PRO A 304 -18.00 3.80 -35.17
CA PRO A 304 -18.51 2.47 -34.91
C PRO A 304 -19.49 2.57 -33.75
N GLU A 305 -20.58 1.79 -33.85
CA GLU A 305 -21.65 1.74 -32.87
C GLU A 305 -21.07 1.71 -31.44
N PRO A 306 -21.58 2.51 -30.50
CA PRO A 306 -21.05 2.55 -29.13
C PRO A 306 -20.99 1.13 -28.59
N TRP A 307 -19.79 0.67 -28.18
CA TRP A 307 -19.67 -0.61 -27.51
C TRP A 307 -20.55 -0.58 -26.27
N GLN A 308 -21.64 -1.34 -26.30
CA GLN A 308 -22.45 -1.61 -25.13
C GLN A 308 -21.81 -2.83 -24.45
N PRO A 309 -21.48 -2.76 -23.14
CA PRO A 309 -21.15 -3.97 -22.41
C PRO A 309 -22.30 -4.96 -22.59
N PRO A 310 -22.06 -6.27 -22.72
CA PRO A 310 -23.15 -7.23 -22.78
C PRO A 310 -24.01 -7.03 -21.53
N ILE A 311 -25.28 -6.69 -21.73
CA ILE A 311 -26.28 -6.79 -20.68
C ILE A 311 -26.24 -8.25 -20.28
N LEU A 312 -25.70 -8.54 -19.09
CA LEU A 312 -25.85 -9.85 -18.49
C LEU A 312 -27.36 -10.11 -18.49
N PRO A 313 -27.88 -11.16 -19.14
CA PRO A 313 -29.26 -11.51 -18.94
C PRO A 313 -29.45 -11.64 -17.43
N ASP A 314 -30.56 -11.13 -16.90
CA ASP A 314 -31.01 -11.50 -15.55
C ASP A 314 -30.93 -13.02 -15.51
N LEU A 315 -29.87 -13.55 -14.89
CA LEU A 315 -29.81 -14.95 -14.58
C LEU A 315 -31.02 -15.13 -13.69
N PRO A 316 -32.06 -15.89 -14.11
CA PRO A 316 -33.13 -16.19 -13.20
C PRO A 316 -32.44 -16.79 -11.99
N LEU A 317 -32.65 -16.19 -10.81
CA LEU A 317 -32.43 -16.88 -9.55
C LEU A 317 -33.11 -18.22 -9.73
N ALA A 318 -32.31 -19.26 -9.99
CA ALA A 318 -32.82 -20.59 -10.09
C ALA A 318 -33.48 -20.82 -8.74
N ARG A 319 -34.82 -20.86 -8.74
CA ARG A 319 -35.58 -21.34 -7.60
C ARG A 319 -34.93 -22.67 -7.28
N ALA A 320 -34.29 -22.76 -6.11
CA ALA A 320 -33.72 -24.00 -5.64
C ALA A 320 -34.81 -25.06 -5.78
N GLU A 321 -34.57 -26.04 -6.65
CA GLU A 321 -35.48 -27.17 -6.73
C GLU A 321 -35.50 -27.83 -5.35
N PRO A 322 -36.68 -28.17 -4.81
CA PRO A 322 -36.76 -28.90 -3.57
C PRO A 322 -36.04 -30.24 -3.75
N ILE A 323 -35.00 -30.45 -2.96
CA ILE A 323 -34.24 -31.70 -2.90
C ILE A 323 -35.24 -32.83 -2.64
N PRO A 324 -35.36 -33.84 -3.53
CA PRO A 324 -36.28 -34.94 -3.30
C PRO A 324 -35.75 -35.85 -2.19
N GLY A 325 -36.51 -35.94 -1.09
CA GLY A 325 -36.76 -37.20 -0.38
C GLY A 325 -35.69 -37.72 0.58
N SER A 326 -35.98 -37.52 1.87
CA SER A 326 -35.85 -38.49 2.98
C SER A 326 -34.46 -39.08 3.30
N ILE A 327 -33.82 -38.50 4.32
CA ILE A 327 -32.96 -39.25 5.23
C ILE A 327 -33.89 -39.91 6.28
N PRO A 328 -33.83 -41.24 6.48
CA PRO A 328 -34.67 -41.91 7.48
C PRO A 328 -34.24 -41.55 8.90
N ASP A 329 -35.23 -41.23 9.74
CA ASP A 329 -35.12 -41.19 11.20
C ASP A 329 -34.79 -42.60 11.72
N VAL A 330 -33.52 -42.86 11.98
CA VAL A 330 -33.08 -43.97 12.85
C VAL A 330 -31.93 -43.47 13.71
N LEU A 331 -32.21 -43.16 14.97
CA LEU A 331 -31.19 -43.14 16.02
C LEU A 331 -30.73 -44.58 16.28
N PRO A 332 -29.42 -44.88 16.33
CA PRO A 332 -28.95 -46.12 16.94
C PRO A 332 -29.04 -46.04 18.47
N ASP A 333 -29.51 -47.13 19.07
CA ASP A 333 -29.74 -47.31 20.50
C ASP A 333 -28.51 -47.12 21.39
N ALA A 334 -28.83 -46.79 22.65
CA ALA A 334 -27.95 -46.42 23.75
C ALA A 334 -26.78 -47.36 24.04
N VAL A 335 -25.61 -46.75 24.28
CA VAL A 335 -24.48 -47.37 24.99
C VAL A 335 -24.70 -47.15 26.50
N PRO A 336 -24.71 -48.18 27.36
CA PRO A 336 -24.94 -48.01 28.79
C PRO A 336 -23.77 -47.33 29.49
N ALA A 337 -24.11 -46.37 30.36
CA ALA A 337 -23.19 -45.61 31.20
C ALA A 337 -22.38 -46.53 32.13
N ARG A 338 -21.07 -46.32 32.20
CA ARG A 338 -20.21 -46.86 33.27
C ARG A 338 -20.20 -45.86 34.43
N HIS A 339 -20.59 -46.31 35.62
CA HIS A 339 -20.43 -45.56 36.86
C HIS A 339 -18.95 -45.31 37.18
N PRO A 340 -18.58 -44.13 37.73
CA PRO A 340 -17.29 -43.93 38.37
C PRO A 340 -17.28 -44.54 39.79
N PRO A 341 -16.10 -44.92 40.34
CA PRO A 341 -16.00 -45.30 41.74
C PRO A 341 -16.17 -44.08 42.66
N GLU A 342 -16.92 -44.29 43.73
CA GLU A 342 -16.95 -43.45 44.92
C GLU A 342 -15.60 -43.52 45.67
N ASP A 343 -15.37 -42.53 46.54
CA ASP A 343 -14.20 -42.31 47.40
C ASP A 343 -13.07 -41.46 46.82
N MET A 344 -13.18 -40.13 46.95
CA MET A 344 -12.18 -39.27 47.61
C MET A 344 -12.81 -37.91 47.98
N GLU A 345 -12.56 -37.47 49.22
CA GLU A 345 -13.04 -36.23 49.86
C GLU A 345 -12.61 -34.93 49.15
N PRO A 346 -13.32 -33.81 49.39
CA PRO A 346 -13.19 -32.60 48.59
C PRO A 346 -12.05 -31.71 49.08
N ASP A 347 -11.05 -31.46 48.25
CA ASP A 347 -10.11 -30.36 48.46
C ASP A 347 -10.70 -29.06 47.89
N ALA A 348 -10.75 -28.05 48.75
CA ALA A 348 -11.44 -26.80 48.55
C ALA A 348 -10.79 -25.98 47.41
N ARG A 349 -11.47 -25.88 46.27
CA ARG A 349 -11.19 -24.82 45.29
C ARG A 349 -11.98 -23.58 45.68
N GLU A 350 -11.26 -22.53 46.05
CA GLU A 350 -11.81 -21.19 46.27
C GLU A 350 -12.68 -20.73 45.09
N PRO A 351 -13.79 -20.03 45.34
CA PRO A 351 -14.61 -19.45 44.30
C PRO A 351 -13.84 -18.32 43.60
N VAL A 352 -13.83 -18.36 42.27
CA VAL A 352 -13.39 -17.26 41.40
C VAL A 352 -14.24 -16.02 41.73
N PRO A 353 -13.65 -14.86 42.07
CA PRO A 353 -14.42 -13.67 42.39
C PRO A 353 -15.08 -13.10 41.12
N PRO A 354 -16.26 -12.46 41.25
CA PRO A 354 -16.89 -11.76 40.14
C PRO A 354 -16.01 -10.59 39.65
N PRO A 355 -16.20 -10.12 38.40
CA PRO A 355 -15.39 -9.04 37.83
C PRO A 355 -15.59 -7.76 38.66
N ASP A 356 -14.46 -7.15 39.01
CA ASP A 356 -14.38 -5.91 39.78
C ASP A 356 -14.85 -4.73 38.91
N ASP A 357 -15.95 -4.08 39.30
CA ASP A 357 -16.52 -2.86 38.69
C ASP A 357 -15.96 -1.58 39.34
N SER A 358 -14.73 -1.64 39.86
CA SER A 358 -14.01 -0.48 40.37
C SER A 358 -13.34 0.29 39.21
N PRO A 359 -13.41 1.64 39.20
CA PRO A 359 -12.79 2.45 38.17
C PRO A 359 -11.28 2.22 38.20
N VAL A 360 -10.73 1.71 37.09
CA VAL A 360 -9.28 1.61 36.92
C VAL A 360 -8.69 3.01 37.02
N ASP A 361 -7.99 3.26 38.13
CA ASP A 361 -7.22 4.47 38.35
C ASP A 361 -6.33 4.74 37.14
N ALA A 362 -6.44 5.97 36.62
CA ALA A 362 -5.67 6.48 35.51
C ALA A 362 -4.18 6.56 35.89
N VAL A 363 -3.46 5.45 35.75
CA VAL A 363 -2.00 5.46 35.74
C VAL A 363 -1.56 5.82 34.32
N ALA A 364 -1.18 7.09 34.14
CA ALA A 364 -0.41 7.50 32.98
C ALA A 364 0.85 6.62 32.89
N PRO A 365 1.12 5.93 31.76
CA PRO A 365 2.26 5.05 31.68
C PRO A 365 3.54 5.88 31.58
N GLU A 366 4.44 5.74 32.56
CA GLU A 366 5.84 6.11 32.42
C GLU A 366 6.47 5.21 31.35
N ILE A 367 6.75 5.78 30.18
CA ILE A 367 7.49 5.13 29.11
C ILE A 367 8.82 5.86 28.98
N GLY A 368 9.93 5.15 29.22
CA GLY A 368 11.30 5.66 29.26
C GLY A 368 11.58 6.72 28.17
N ALA A 369 11.96 7.90 28.64
CA ALA A 369 12.33 9.05 27.83
C ALA A 369 13.81 8.95 27.41
N ASP A 370 14.08 9.10 26.12
CA ASP A 370 15.32 9.73 25.67
C ASP A 370 15.09 11.25 25.75
N PRO A 371 15.85 12.04 26.55
CA PRO A 371 15.45 13.40 26.92
C PRO A 371 15.70 14.50 25.87
N GLU A 372 16.27 14.21 24.70
CA GLU A 372 16.94 15.25 23.89
C GLU A 372 16.20 15.73 22.63
N ALA A 373 14.88 15.55 22.51
CA ALA A 373 14.11 16.17 21.43
C ALA A 373 12.75 16.68 21.90
N GLY A 374 12.75 17.76 22.69
CA GLY A 374 11.53 18.48 23.05
C GLY A 374 10.97 19.22 21.83
N MET A 375 9.82 18.79 21.33
CA MET A 375 9.03 19.55 20.35
C MET A 375 8.39 20.75 21.06
N ASP A 376 8.46 21.94 20.45
CA ASP A 376 7.84 23.14 21.01
C ASP A 376 6.32 22.91 21.18
N PRO A 377 5.76 23.00 22.40
CA PRO A 377 4.34 22.81 22.63
C PRO A 377 3.44 23.80 21.86
N ASN A 378 3.98 24.93 21.41
CA ASN A 378 3.28 25.92 20.57
C ASN A 378 3.25 25.59 19.06
N THR A 379 3.92 24.52 18.61
CA THR A 379 3.89 24.11 17.19
C THR A 379 2.45 23.79 16.76
N ASP A 380 1.98 24.23 15.60
CA ASP A 380 0.63 23.94 15.13
C ASP A 380 0.32 22.42 15.16
N PRO A 381 -0.72 21.96 15.90
CA PRO A 381 -1.09 20.54 15.96
C PRO A 381 -1.36 19.91 14.59
N GLU A 382 -1.91 20.66 13.64
CA GLU A 382 -2.15 20.16 12.29
C GLU A 382 -0.84 19.94 11.52
N ALA A 383 0.11 20.86 11.65
CA ALA A 383 1.43 20.73 11.04
C ALA A 383 2.18 19.50 11.58
N VAL A 384 2.11 19.25 12.89
CA VAL A 384 2.73 18.07 13.53
C VAL A 384 2.11 16.77 13.02
N LEU A 385 0.78 16.72 12.91
CA LEU A 385 0.08 15.54 12.37
C LEU A 385 0.35 15.35 10.87
N ALA A 386 0.40 16.43 10.08
CA ALA A 386 0.77 16.39 8.67
C ALA A 386 2.20 15.87 8.48
N GLU A 387 3.13 16.26 9.34
CA GLU A 387 4.51 15.75 9.32
C GLU A 387 4.59 14.26 9.68
N ILE A 388 3.88 13.82 10.73
CA ILE A 388 3.83 12.41 11.12
C ILE A 388 3.24 11.57 9.99
N ARG A 389 2.14 12.02 9.38
CA ARG A 389 1.53 11.41 8.20
C ARG A 389 2.52 11.33 7.05
N ALA A 390 3.11 12.46 6.66
CA ALA A 390 4.06 12.51 5.55
C ALA A 390 5.25 11.56 5.75
N ARG A 391 5.78 11.46 6.97
CA ARG A 391 6.88 10.53 7.32
C ARG A 391 6.41 9.07 7.31
N ALA A 392 5.19 8.79 7.78
CA ALA A 392 4.61 7.45 7.74
C ALA A 392 4.34 7.02 6.30
N ASP A 393 3.78 7.91 5.47
CA ASP A 393 3.51 7.71 4.05
C ASP A 393 4.80 7.58 3.22
N ALA A 394 5.87 8.22 3.66
CA ALA A 394 7.22 8.07 3.10
C ALA A 394 7.89 6.73 3.48
N GLY A 395 7.24 5.88 4.29
CA GLY A 395 7.80 4.61 4.77
C GLY A 395 8.91 4.78 5.82
N GLU A 396 9.10 5.98 6.34
CA GLU A 396 10.09 6.29 7.37
C GLU A 396 9.55 5.94 8.76
N SER A 397 9.11 4.71 8.97
CA SER A 397 8.37 4.30 10.18
C SER A 397 9.13 4.61 11.47
N GLY A 398 10.47 4.56 11.45
CA GLY A 398 11.31 4.96 12.58
C GLY A 398 11.33 6.47 12.85
N ALA A 399 11.32 7.31 11.79
CA ALA A 399 11.29 8.76 11.93
C ALA A 399 9.88 9.26 12.29
N ALA A 400 8.84 8.65 11.71
CA ALA A 400 7.45 8.86 12.08
C ALA A 400 7.22 8.49 13.55
N TRP A 401 7.74 7.34 14.00
CA TRP A 401 7.65 6.92 15.40
C TRP A 401 8.35 7.89 16.37
N ARG A 402 9.53 8.42 16.02
CA ARG A 402 10.22 9.42 16.85
C ARG A 402 9.44 10.74 16.93
N ALA A 403 8.96 11.25 15.78
CA ALA A 403 8.16 12.47 15.74
C ALA A 403 6.86 12.31 16.55
N LEU A 404 6.18 11.17 16.38
CA LEU A 404 4.99 10.82 17.13
C LEU A 404 5.25 10.74 18.65
N ARG A 405 6.36 10.13 19.08
CA ARG A 405 6.74 10.05 20.50
C ARG A 405 7.02 11.44 21.09
N ALA A 406 7.70 12.32 20.34
CA ALA A 406 7.91 13.70 20.77
C ALA A 406 6.58 14.47 20.87
N ALA A 407 5.68 14.29 19.90
CA ALA A 407 4.35 14.90 19.90
C ALA A 407 3.48 14.41 21.06
N LEU A 408 3.50 13.10 21.37
CA LEU A 408 2.77 12.53 22.51
C LEU A 408 3.33 12.96 23.86
N ALA A 409 4.64 13.22 23.96
CA ALA A 409 5.24 13.79 25.16
C ALA A 409 4.78 15.24 25.39
N ALA A 410 4.66 16.03 24.32
CA ALA A 410 4.15 17.40 24.40
C ALA A 410 2.62 17.46 24.58
N ARG A 411 1.87 16.51 24.00
CA ARG A 411 0.40 16.49 23.97
C ARG A 411 -0.14 15.08 24.25
N PRO A 412 -0.08 14.60 25.51
CA PRO A 412 -0.45 13.24 25.86
C PRO A 412 -1.94 12.92 25.69
N THR A 413 -2.78 13.96 25.62
CA THR A 413 -4.26 13.89 25.56
C THR A 413 -4.84 14.15 24.17
N ASP A 414 -4.04 14.21 23.10
CA ASP A 414 -4.58 14.30 21.73
C ASP A 414 -4.99 12.90 21.22
N PRO A 415 -6.30 12.65 20.99
CA PRO A 415 -6.78 11.36 20.51
C PRO A 415 -6.22 10.97 19.13
N ARG A 416 -5.90 11.95 18.27
CA ARG A 416 -5.37 11.70 16.91
C ARG A 416 -3.96 11.18 16.97
N LEU A 417 -3.12 11.72 17.85
CA LEU A 417 -1.77 11.19 18.05
C LEU A 417 -1.81 9.73 18.54
N ARG A 418 -2.75 9.39 19.44
CA ARG A 418 -2.97 7.99 19.86
C ARG A 418 -3.46 7.10 18.72
N PHE A 419 -4.30 7.63 17.84
CA PHE A 419 -4.75 6.93 16.64
C PHE A 419 -3.58 6.64 15.67
N TYR A 420 -2.75 7.63 15.38
CA TYR A 420 -1.55 7.44 14.54
C TYR A 420 -0.50 6.54 15.20
N GLU A 421 -0.38 6.55 16.54
CA GLU A 421 0.40 5.56 17.29
C GLU A 421 -0.11 4.14 17.02
N GLY A 422 -1.44 3.95 17.03
CA GLY A 422 -2.06 2.68 16.69
C GLY A 422 -1.78 2.23 15.25
N LEU A 423 -1.92 3.12 14.28
CA LEU A 423 -1.66 2.83 12.87
C LEU A 423 -0.19 2.46 12.61
N ILE A 424 0.76 3.22 13.17
CA ILE A 424 2.19 2.95 12.98
C ILE A 424 2.61 1.69 13.74
N ALA A 425 2.09 1.46 14.95
CA ALA A 425 2.36 0.23 15.67
C ALA A 425 1.83 -1.00 14.90
N ALA A 426 0.62 -0.89 14.31
CA ALA A 426 0.04 -1.94 13.49
C ALA A 426 0.86 -2.20 12.22
N SER A 427 1.37 -1.16 11.56
CA SER A 427 2.23 -1.31 10.37
C SER A 427 3.58 -1.97 10.68
N LEU A 428 4.08 -1.77 11.91
CA LEU A 428 5.30 -2.40 12.43
C LEU A 428 5.08 -3.82 12.98
N GLY A 429 3.85 -4.36 12.93
CA GLY A 429 3.51 -5.68 13.49
C GLY A 429 3.49 -5.72 15.03
N ARG A 430 3.40 -4.56 15.68
CA ARG A 430 3.35 -4.44 17.15
C ARG A 430 1.90 -4.40 17.62
N GLU A 431 1.21 -5.52 17.49
CA GLU A 431 -0.25 -5.62 17.64
C GLU A 431 -0.74 -5.23 19.04
N ALA A 432 -0.02 -5.63 20.09
CA ALA A 432 -0.35 -5.26 21.47
C ALA A 432 -0.21 -3.74 21.71
N GLU A 433 0.82 -3.11 21.13
CA GLU A 433 0.99 -1.66 21.21
C GLU A 433 -0.09 -0.93 20.40
N ALA A 434 -0.44 -1.46 19.23
CA ALA A 434 -1.48 -0.91 18.37
C ALA A 434 -2.85 -0.93 19.03
N GLU A 435 -3.25 -2.06 19.61
CA GLU A 435 -4.53 -2.18 20.32
C GLU A 435 -4.58 -1.20 21.50
N ARG A 436 -3.51 -1.11 22.30
CA ARG A 436 -3.44 -0.19 23.43
C ARG A 436 -3.57 1.26 22.98
N ALA A 437 -2.92 1.63 21.88
CA ALA A 437 -2.97 2.98 21.34
C ALA A 437 -4.37 3.33 20.78
N PHE A 438 -5.01 2.42 20.04
CA PHE A 438 -6.39 2.64 19.59
C PHE A 438 -7.37 2.76 20.76
N ARG A 439 -7.25 1.93 21.80
CA ARG A 439 -8.07 2.05 23.01
C ARG A 439 -7.83 3.36 23.74
N ALA A 440 -6.58 3.85 23.78
CA ALA A 440 -6.27 5.15 24.35
C ALA A 440 -6.90 6.30 23.53
N ALA A 441 -6.90 6.21 22.20
CA ALA A 441 -7.61 7.16 21.34
C ALA A 441 -9.12 7.18 21.65
N LEU A 442 -9.73 6.00 21.80
CA LEU A 442 -11.15 5.85 22.12
C LEU A 442 -11.53 6.25 23.55
N TYR A 443 -10.59 6.17 24.49
CA TYR A 443 -10.76 6.69 25.83
C TYR A 443 -10.84 8.22 25.83
N LEU A 444 -9.99 8.87 25.02
CA LEU A 444 -9.95 10.32 24.87
C LEU A 444 -11.12 10.85 24.02
N ASP A 445 -11.51 10.13 22.97
CA ASP A 445 -12.66 10.44 22.12
C ASP A 445 -13.46 9.16 21.79
N PRO A 446 -14.53 8.88 22.55
CA PRO A 446 -15.41 7.74 22.29
C PRO A 446 -16.14 7.79 20.93
N GLY A 447 -16.25 8.98 20.33
CA GLY A 447 -16.89 9.22 19.04
C GLY A 447 -15.94 9.04 17.84
N PHE A 448 -14.67 8.69 18.07
CA PHE A 448 -13.67 8.57 17.02
C PHE A 448 -13.93 7.36 16.11
N VAL A 449 -14.67 7.60 15.03
CA VAL A 449 -15.11 6.58 14.05
C VAL A 449 -13.95 5.74 13.54
N MET A 450 -12.87 6.37 13.05
CA MET A 450 -11.73 5.64 12.48
C MET A 450 -10.99 4.79 13.52
N ALA A 451 -10.89 5.23 14.77
CA ALA A 451 -10.27 4.43 15.82
C ALA A 451 -11.08 3.16 16.13
N HIS A 452 -12.42 3.23 16.16
CA HIS A 452 -13.28 2.04 16.27
C HIS A 452 -13.12 1.11 15.06
N HIS A 453 -13.09 1.68 13.86
CA HIS A 453 -12.95 0.91 12.63
C HIS A 453 -11.63 0.13 12.59
N HIS A 454 -10.50 0.81 12.81
CA HIS A 454 -9.18 0.18 12.79
C HIS A 454 -8.94 -0.78 13.96
N LEU A 455 -9.46 -0.48 15.16
CA LEU A 455 -9.44 -1.43 16.27
C LEU A 455 -10.22 -2.71 15.92
N GLY A 456 -11.38 -2.57 15.30
CA GLY A 456 -12.19 -3.69 14.84
C GLY A 456 -11.47 -4.58 13.83
N LEU A 457 -10.82 -3.96 12.83
CA LEU A 457 -10.01 -4.68 11.85
C LEU A 457 -8.80 -5.38 12.48
N LEU A 458 -8.10 -4.72 13.41
CA LEU A 458 -6.98 -5.30 14.14
C LEU A 458 -7.42 -6.53 14.94
N LEU A 459 -8.49 -6.41 15.73
CA LEU A 459 -9.01 -7.51 16.55
C LEU A 459 -9.53 -8.67 15.70
N ALA A 460 -10.12 -8.38 14.54
CA ALA A 460 -10.53 -9.41 13.59
C ALA A 460 -9.31 -10.18 13.06
N GLY A 461 -8.22 -9.47 12.73
CA GLY A 461 -6.95 -10.06 12.34
C GLY A 461 -6.34 -10.96 13.42
N LEU A 462 -6.48 -10.58 14.69
CA LEU A 462 -6.03 -11.37 15.85
C LEU A 462 -6.95 -12.57 16.20
N GLY A 463 -8.00 -12.82 15.42
CA GLY A 463 -8.97 -13.89 15.71
C GLY A 463 -9.90 -13.61 16.90
N ARG A 464 -9.92 -12.37 17.42
CA ARG A 464 -10.74 -11.98 18.59
C ARG A 464 -12.13 -11.53 18.14
N ALA A 465 -12.89 -12.50 17.63
CA ALA A 465 -14.17 -12.29 16.95
C ALA A 465 -15.16 -11.37 17.70
N ASP A 466 -15.45 -11.65 18.97
CA ASP A 466 -16.47 -10.90 19.71
C ASP A 466 -16.06 -9.44 19.97
N ALA A 467 -14.78 -9.22 20.28
CA ALA A 467 -14.24 -7.89 20.50
C ALA A 467 -14.20 -7.08 19.20
N ALA A 468 -13.85 -7.75 18.09
CA ALA A 468 -13.84 -7.16 16.76
C ALA A 468 -15.26 -6.73 16.32
N ARG A 469 -16.28 -7.58 16.50
CA ARG A 469 -17.67 -7.24 16.18
C ARG A 469 -18.12 -6.00 16.94
N ARG A 470 -17.87 -5.93 18.25
CA ARG A 470 -18.24 -4.76 19.08
C ARG A 470 -17.60 -3.46 18.59
N ALA A 471 -16.32 -3.48 18.25
CA ALA A 471 -15.63 -2.30 17.74
C ALA A 471 -16.17 -1.86 16.36
N LEU A 472 -16.45 -2.81 15.47
CA LEU A 472 -17.03 -2.51 14.15
C LEU A 472 -18.49 -2.04 14.25
N ASP A 473 -19.28 -2.59 15.18
CA ASP A 473 -20.65 -2.12 15.48
C ASP A 473 -20.65 -0.67 15.95
N ASN A 474 -19.68 -0.28 16.78
CA ASN A 474 -19.52 1.10 17.20
C ASN A 474 -19.13 2.02 16.04
N ALA A 475 -18.17 1.60 15.19
CA ALA A 475 -17.80 2.37 14.00
C ALA A 475 -19.00 2.56 13.07
N LEU A 476 -19.75 1.49 12.80
CA LEU A 476 -20.95 1.51 11.96
C LEU A 476 -22.01 2.46 12.51
N ARG A 477 -22.35 2.32 13.80
CA ARG A 477 -23.36 3.15 14.46
C ARG A 477 -22.98 4.63 14.43
N LEU A 478 -21.72 4.94 14.71
CA LEU A 478 -21.22 6.33 14.70
C LEU A 478 -21.20 6.92 13.29
N SER A 479 -20.79 6.14 12.28
CA SER A 479 -20.85 6.58 10.88
C SER A 479 -22.28 6.81 10.40
N GLN A 480 -23.22 5.91 10.73
CA GLN A 480 -24.63 6.05 10.33
C GLN A 480 -25.36 7.21 11.03
N ALA A 481 -24.82 7.70 12.15
CA ALA A 481 -25.35 8.89 12.81
C ALA A 481 -24.96 10.20 12.11
N LEU A 482 -24.07 10.15 11.12
CA LEU A 482 -23.62 11.31 10.32
C LEU A 482 -24.30 11.30 8.93
N PRO A 483 -24.47 12.46 8.28
CA PRO A 483 -24.89 12.52 6.89
C PRO A 483 -23.97 11.67 5.99
N PRO A 484 -24.50 10.88 5.04
CA PRO A 484 -23.73 9.93 4.24
C PRO A 484 -22.47 10.50 3.58
N GLU A 485 -22.57 11.73 3.08
CA GLU A 485 -21.52 12.49 2.38
C GLU A 485 -20.49 13.16 3.31
N THR A 486 -20.64 13.01 4.63
CA THR A 486 -19.72 13.61 5.60
C THR A 486 -18.36 12.96 5.49
N VAL A 487 -17.34 13.72 5.08
CA VAL A 487 -15.95 13.26 5.10
C VAL A 487 -15.49 13.11 6.54
N LEU A 488 -15.04 11.91 6.90
CA LEU A 488 -14.59 11.60 8.25
C LEU A 488 -13.17 12.11 8.48
N ARG A 489 -12.95 12.68 9.66
CA ARG A 489 -11.62 13.11 10.11
C ARG A 489 -10.71 11.90 10.22
N GLU A 490 -9.49 12.04 9.70
CA GLU A 490 -8.50 10.95 9.61
C GLU A 490 -8.96 9.74 8.79
N GLY A 491 -9.97 9.93 7.92
CA GLY A 491 -10.45 8.93 6.96
C GLY A 491 -9.88 9.09 5.56
N ASP A 492 -8.88 9.96 5.35
CA ASP A 492 -8.23 10.22 4.06
C ASP A 492 -9.21 10.47 2.90
N GLY A 493 -10.25 11.28 3.15
CA GLY A 493 -11.29 11.59 2.17
C GLY A 493 -12.51 10.65 2.19
N ALA A 494 -12.45 9.56 2.96
CA ALA A 494 -13.57 8.63 3.09
C ALA A 494 -14.79 9.28 3.75
N THR A 495 -15.94 9.01 3.16
CA THR A 495 -17.25 9.45 3.64
C THR A 495 -17.77 8.54 4.75
N ALA A 496 -18.72 9.06 5.54
CA ALA A 496 -19.41 8.28 6.56
C ALA A 496 -20.10 7.04 5.98
N ALA A 497 -20.67 7.16 4.77
CA ALA A 497 -21.27 6.03 4.05
C ALA A 497 -20.26 4.93 3.70
N GLU A 498 -19.08 5.30 3.19
CA GLU A 498 -18.03 4.35 2.82
C GLU A 498 -17.47 3.61 4.05
N ILE A 499 -17.22 4.33 5.15
CA ILE A 499 -16.74 3.72 6.39
C ILE A 499 -17.83 2.84 7.03
N ALA A 500 -19.11 3.25 6.97
CA ALA A 500 -20.22 2.41 7.42
C ALA A 500 -20.30 1.10 6.61
N ALA A 501 -20.23 1.18 5.27
CA ALA A 501 -20.24 0.01 4.41
C ALA A 501 -19.04 -0.91 4.70
N GLY A 502 -17.84 -0.35 4.86
CA GLY A 502 -16.63 -1.09 5.20
C GLY A 502 -16.71 -1.77 6.58
N ALA A 503 -17.24 -1.08 7.59
CA ALA A 503 -17.43 -1.64 8.94
C ALA A 503 -18.44 -2.79 8.95
N GLN A 504 -19.56 -2.64 8.23
CA GLN A 504 -20.58 -3.68 8.09
C GLN A 504 -20.00 -4.92 7.38
N ALA A 505 -19.29 -4.74 6.27
CA ALA A 505 -18.66 -5.84 5.55
C ALA A 505 -17.61 -6.58 6.41
N ALA A 506 -16.77 -5.84 7.13
CA ALA A 506 -15.78 -6.43 8.03
C ALA A 506 -16.45 -7.22 9.17
N ARG A 507 -17.56 -6.72 9.72
CA ARG A 507 -18.31 -7.38 10.79
C ARG A 507 -18.93 -8.69 10.33
N ASP A 508 -19.48 -8.70 9.12
CA ASP A 508 -20.11 -9.87 8.51
C ASP A 508 -19.10 -10.94 8.11
N GLY A 509 -17.83 -10.57 7.93
CA GLY A 509 -16.73 -11.48 7.65
C GLY A 509 -16.14 -12.19 8.88
N ILE A 510 -16.46 -11.76 10.09
CA ILE A 510 -15.94 -12.38 11.31
C ILE A 510 -16.58 -13.78 11.48
N GLY A 511 -15.76 -14.84 11.54
CA GLY A 511 -16.19 -16.21 11.82
C GLY A 511 -16.63 -17.04 10.60
N ARG A 512 -16.43 -16.53 9.39
CA ARG A 512 -16.39 -17.34 8.16
C ARG A 512 -14.96 -17.67 7.80
#